data_AF-A0A4V2A4M1-F1
#
_entry.id   AF-A0A4V2A4M1-F1
#
_cell.length_a   1.000
_cell.length_b   1.000
_cell.length_c   1.000
_cell.angle_alpha   90.00
_cell.angle_beta   90.00
_cell.angle_gamma   90.00
#
_symmetry.space_group_name_H-M   'P 1'
#
loop_
_entity.id
_entity.type
_entity.pdbx_description
1 polymer ?
#
loop_
_entity_poly.entity_id
_entity_poly.type
_entity_poly.pdbx_seq_one_letter_code
_entity_poly.pdbx_strand_id
1 'polypeptide(L)'
;MKSFYRKEFDYRKILWRMLSDPGLTIVEADIIDHISAKGFDKKLFTGMLARKGYSYDAAFKEEFVRTFLVFVKHILVDRIISEDELTTAGLLKLLFKIDASDLLPKHTHYIEQIFDAQLNHVKEENPGISFPEACHKAGLQELFSLGYDEYIVLCKGH
;
A
#
# COMPACT_ATOMS: atom_id res chain seq x y z
N MET A 1 4.27 25.27 17.35
CA MET A 1 3.91 24.31 16.27
C MET A 1 4.86 24.53 15.11
N LYS A 2 5.80 23.62 14.87
CA LYS A 2 6.51 23.59 13.58
C LYS A 2 5.59 22.85 12.62
N SER A 3 4.96 23.57 11.71
CA SER A 3 4.35 22.97 10.51
C SER A 3 5.49 22.29 9.75
N PHE A 4 5.59 20.97 9.89
CA PHE A 4 6.38 20.17 8.96
C PHE A 4 5.62 20.20 7.64
N TYR A 5 6.04 21.10 6.75
CA TYR A 5 5.65 21.02 5.35
C TYR A 5 6.12 19.66 4.82
N ARG A 6 5.20 18.70 4.75
CA ARG A 6 5.43 17.45 4.03
C ARG A 6 5.83 17.83 2.61
N LYS A 7 6.95 17.29 2.11
CA LYS A 7 7.28 17.42 0.69
C LYS A 7 6.08 16.92 -0.10
N GLU A 8 5.71 17.66 -1.14
CA GLU A 8 4.64 17.29 -2.08
C GLU A 8 4.79 15.81 -2.47
N PHE A 9 3.71 15.05 -2.29
CA PHE A 9 3.71 13.62 -2.56
C PHE A 9 3.92 13.38 -4.06
N ASP A 10 4.94 12.59 -4.39
CA ASP A 10 5.27 12.23 -5.76
C ASP A 10 5.43 10.72 -5.82
N TYR A 11 4.36 10.04 -6.24
CA TYR A 11 4.34 8.58 -6.32
C TYR A 11 5.47 8.03 -7.20
N ARG A 12 5.92 8.78 -8.22
CA ARG A 12 7.04 8.33 -9.06
C ARG A 12 8.32 8.29 -8.24
N LYS A 13 8.59 9.29 -7.42
CA LYS A 13 9.75 9.24 -6.50
C LYS A 13 9.68 8.05 -5.54
N ILE A 14 8.49 7.70 -5.07
CA ILE A 14 8.29 6.52 -4.22
C ILE A 14 8.59 5.23 -4.99
N LEU A 15 8.00 5.05 -6.16
CA LEU A 15 8.24 3.88 -7.01
C LEU A 15 9.73 3.76 -7.41
N TRP A 16 10.39 4.87 -7.74
CA TRP A 16 11.83 4.88 -8.01
C TRP A 16 12.67 4.45 -6.80
N ARG A 17 12.27 4.81 -5.57
CA ARG A 17 12.94 4.33 -4.35
C ARG A 17 12.71 2.84 -4.14
N MET A 18 11.53 2.31 -4.49
CA MET A 18 11.23 0.89 -4.39
C MET A 18 12.21 0.06 -5.21
N LEU A 19 12.64 0.53 -6.39
CA LEU A 19 13.64 -0.17 -7.23
C LEU A 19 14.99 -0.43 -6.52
N SER A 20 15.24 0.22 -5.38
CA SER A 20 16.42 -0.02 -4.54
C SER A 20 16.17 -1.02 -3.40
N ASP A 21 14.95 -1.56 -3.25
CA ASP A 21 14.63 -2.56 -2.22
C ASP A 21 15.27 -3.91 -2.61
N PRO A 22 16.17 -4.47 -1.77
CA PRO A 22 16.92 -5.70 -2.09
C PRO A 22 16.04 -6.96 -2.21
N GLY A 23 14.76 -6.90 -1.80
CA GLY A 23 13.83 -8.03 -1.87
C GLY A 23 13.05 -8.14 -3.20
N LEU A 24 13.22 -7.20 -4.13
CA LEU A 24 12.44 -7.17 -5.36
C LEU A 24 12.78 -8.32 -6.31
N THR A 25 11.74 -8.97 -6.84
CA THR A 25 11.87 -9.85 -8.00
C THR A 25 12.06 -9.04 -9.28
N ILE A 26 12.53 -9.70 -10.34
CA ILE A 26 12.63 -9.11 -11.68
C ILE A 26 11.25 -8.62 -12.17
N VAL A 27 10.19 -9.37 -11.83
CA VAL A 27 8.81 -9.04 -12.21
C VAL A 27 8.35 -7.78 -11.51
N GLU A 28 8.55 -7.68 -10.19
CA GLU A 28 8.20 -6.50 -9.41
C GLU A 28 8.96 -5.26 -9.91
N ALA A 29 10.27 -5.41 -10.18
CA ALA A 29 11.08 -4.34 -10.75
C ALA A 29 10.56 -3.85 -12.12
N ASP A 30 10.21 -4.77 -13.02
CA ASP A 30 9.62 -4.43 -14.33
C ASP A 30 8.28 -3.70 -14.19
N ILE A 31 7.44 -4.11 -13.23
CA ILE A 31 6.15 -3.44 -12.93
C ILE A 31 6.39 -2.02 -12.42
N ILE A 32 7.28 -1.87 -11.43
CA ILE A 32 7.60 -0.59 -10.80
C ILE A 32 8.20 0.38 -11.81
N ASP A 33 9.16 -0.07 -12.63
CA ASP A 33 9.77 0.75 -13.68
C ASP A 33 8.73 1.23 -14.69
N HIS A 34 7.86 0.32 -15.16
CA HIS A 34 6.81 0.67 -16.10
C HIS A 34 5.85 1.72 -15.54
N ILE A 35 5.35 1.56 -14.31
CA ILE A 35 4.42 2.52 -13.69
C ILE A 35 5.13 3.85 -13.42
N SER A 36 6.40 3.82 -13.00
CA SER A 36 7.20 5.03 -12.79
C SER A 36 7.36 5.84 -14.07
N ALA A 37 7.58 5.17 -15.20
CA ALA A 37 7.83 5.81 -16.48
C ALA A 37 6.56 6.21 -17.24
N LYS A 38 5.49 5.40 -17.14
CA LYS A 38 4.26 5.53 -17.96
C LYS A 38 3.02 5.89 -17.16
N GLY A 39 3.08 5.90 -15.84
CA GLY A 39 1.94 6.12 -14.95
C GLY A 39 0.96 4.95 -14.93
N PHE A 40 -0.25 5.21 -14.42
CA PHE A 40 -1.32 4.22 -14.22
C PHE A 40 -2.15 3.93 -15.49
N ASP A 41 -1.49 3.74 -16.64
CA ASP A 41 -2.19 3.41 -17.89
C ASP A 41 -2.39 1.89 -18.02
N LYS A 42 -3.65 1.46 -17.91
CA LYS A 42 -4.04 0.05 -17.99
C LYS A 42 -3.67 -0.62 -19.32
N LYS A 43 -3.80 0.08 -20.45
CA LYS A 43 -3.52 -0.48 -21.78
C LYS A 43 -2.02 -0.66 -21.99
N LEU A 44 -1.22 0.31 -21.55
CA LEU A 44 0.23 0.22 -21.60
C LEU A 44 0.74 -0.86 -20.66
N PHE A 45 0.14 -0.99 -19.48
CA PHE A 45 0.48 -2.01 -18.49
C PHE A 45 0.19 -3.43 -19.01
N THR A 46 -1.03 -3.71 -19.49
CA THR A 46 -1.36 -5.03 -20.04
C THR A 46 -0.51 -5.36 -21.28
N GLY A 47 -0.22 -4.36 -22.11
CA GLY A 47 0.71 -4.52 -23.23
C GLY A 47 2.14 -4.83 -22.78
N MET A 48 2.61 -4.27 -21.68
CA MET A 48 3.92 -4.58 -21.09
C MET A 48 3.97 -6.03 -20.63
N LEU A 49 2.97 -6.47 -19.85
CA LEU A 49 2.87 -7.86 -19.38
C LEU A 49 2.92 -8.85 -20.55
N ALA A 50 2.12 -8.62 -21.59
CA ALA A 50 2.09 -9.48 -22.77
C ALA A 50 3.44 -9.53 -23.50
N ARG A 51 4.13 -8.39 -23.66
CA ARG A 51 5.46 -8.35 -24.31
C ARG A 51 6.53 -9.07 -23.50
N LYS A 52 6.44 -9.04 -22.18
CA LYS A 52 7.36 -9.72 -21.26
C LYS A 52 7.03 -11.20 -21.06
N GLY A 53 5.93 -11.69 -21.62
CA GLY A 53 5.48 -13.07 -21.48
C GLY A 53 4.81 -13.37 -20.14
N TYR A 54 4.36 -12.34 -19.42
CA TYR A 54 3.66 -12.49 -18.15
C TYR A 54 2.18 -12.78 -18.35
N SER A 55 1.69 -13.85 -17.74
CA SER A 55 0.28 -14.22 -17.68
C SER A 55 -0.38 -13.61 -16.44
N TYR A 56 -1.62 -13.16 -16.58
CA TYR A 56 -2.44 -12.76 -15.45
C TYR A 56 -3.07 -14.01 -14.81
N ASP A 57 -2.26 -14.82 -14.13
CA ASP A 57 -2.70 -15.98 -13.37
C ASP A 57 -2.56 -15.76 -11.85
N ALA A 58 -2.95 -16.76 -11.06
CA ALA A 58 -2.94 -16.67 -9.60
C ALA A 58 -1.51 -16.52 -9.03
N ALA A 59 -0.49 -17.11 -9.67
CA ALA A 59 0.89 -16.96 -9.23
C ALA A 59 1.40 -15.55 -9.52
N PHE A 60 1.03 -14.98 -10.66
CA PHE A 60 1.38 -13.61 -11.01
C PHE A 60 0.63 -12.57 -10.16
N LYS A 61 -0.58 -12.89 -9.71
CA LYS A 61 -1.35 -12.02 -8.80
C LYS A 61 -0.61 -11.80 -7.47
N GLU A 62 0.12 -12.80 -6.98
CA GLU A 62 0.96 -12.68 -5.77
C GLU A 62 2.08 -11.64 -5.95
N GLU A 63 2.72 -11.57 -7.12
CA GLU A 63 3.74 -10.54 -7.41
C GLU A 63 3.14 -9.13 -7.37
N PHE A 64 1.89 -8.96 -7.81
CA PHE A 64 1.20 -7.68 -7.68
C PHE A 64 0.89 -7.31 -6.22
N VAL A 65 0.41 -8.28 -5.44
CA VAL A 65 0.12 -8.07 -4.02
C VAL A 65 1.40 -7.68 -3.28
N ARG A 66 2.51 -8.40 -3.52
CA ARG A 66 3.81 -8.03 -2.95
C ARG A 66 4.27 -6.64 -3.38
N THR A 67 4.17 -6.32 -4.68
CA THR A 67 4.51 -4.97 -5.19
C THR A 67 3.70 -3.89 -4.47
N PHE A 68 2.41 -4.13 -4.26
CA PHE A 68 1.54 -3.23 -3.52
C PHE A 68 1.97 -3.09 -2.04
N LEU A 69 2.28 -4.19 -1.36
CA LEU A 69 2.74 -4.16 0.04
C LEU A 69 4.09 -3.44 0.19
N VAL A 70 5.00 -3.60 -0.77
CA VAL A 70 6.25 -2.83 -0.82
C VAL A 70 5.95 -1.34 -1.01
N PHE A 71 5.00 -0.97 -1.87
CA PHE A 71 4.57 0.42 -2.00
C PHE A 71 4.03 0.96 -0.66
N VAL A 72 3.16 0.20 0.02
CA VAL A 72 2.62 0.55 1.34
C VAL A 72 3.75 0.81 2.34
N LYS A 73 4.72 -0.09 2.44
CA LYS A 73 5.91 0.07 3.30
C LYS A 73 6.61 1.42 3.08
N HIS A 74 6.74 1.85 1.83
CA HIS A 74 7.43 3.08 1.49
C HIS A 74 6.63 4.36 1.75
N ILE A 75 5.30 4.33 1.59
CA ILE A 75 4.45 5.49 1.91
C ILE A 75 4.25 5.66 3.42
N LEU A 76 4.38 4.58 4.20
CA LEU A 76 4.22 4.63 5.66
C LEU A 76 5.50 5.02 6.43
N VAL A 77 6.59 5.37 5.74
CA VAL A 77 7.88 5.70 6.37
C VAL A 77 7.78 6.86 7.35
N ASP A 78 6.98 7.88 7.04
CA ASP A 78 6.74 9.03 7.93
C ASP A 78 5.51 8.83 8.85
N ARG A 79 4.92 7.63 8.83
CA ARG A 79 3.77 7.20 9.63
C ARG A 79 2.51 8.06 9.44
N ILE A 80 2.41 8.83 8.36
CA ILE A 80 1.24 9.65 8.06
C ILE A 80 0.76 9.28 6.67
N ILE A 81 -0.47 8.79 6.57
CA ILE A 81 -1.10 8.50 5.28
C ILE A 81 -1.84 9.76 4.79
N SER A 82 -1.46 10.29 3.63
CA SER A 82 -2.20 11.38 2.96
C SER A 82 -3.27 10.86 2.00
N GLU A 83 -4.19 11.73 1.62
CA GLU A 83 -5.19 11.45 0.59
C GLU A 83 -4.57 11.08 -0.76
N ASP A 84 -3.45 11.71 -1.14
CA ASP A 84 -2.73 11.40 -2.37
C ASP A 84 -2.11 9.99 -2.35
N GLU A 85 -1.62 9.57 -1.18
CA GLU A 85 -1.10 8.22 -0.95
C GLU A 85 -2.21 7.18 -1.01
N LEU A 86 -3.36 7.44 -0.37
CA LEU A 86 -4.54 6.59 -0.46
C LEU A 86 -5.04 6.48 -1.89
N THR A 87 -5.10 7.60 -2.61
CA THR A 87 -5.52 7.65 -4.01
C THR A 87 -4.58 6.81 -4.87
N THR A 88 -3.27 6.96 -4.69
CA THR A 88 -2.25 6.20 -5.43
C THR A 88 -2.29 4.72 -5.10
N ALA A 89 -2.43 4.37 -3.83
CA ALA A 89 -2.63 2.98 -3.39
C ALA A 89 -3.89 2.39 -4.02
N GLY A 90 -4.98 3.17 -4.09
CA GLY A 90 -6.22 2.79 -4.78
C GLY A 90 -6.01 2.54 -6.29
N LEU A 91 -5.26 3.39 -6.97
CA LEU A 91 -4.92 3.22 -8.39
C LEU A 91 -4.07 1.96 -8.63
N LEU A 92 -3.10 1.67 -7.76
CA LEU A 92 -2.32 0.43 -7.81
C LEU A 92 -3.22 -0.79 -7.64
N LYS A 93 -4.07 -0.82 -6.60
CA LYS A 93 -5.02 -1.92 -6.39
C LYS A 93 -5.93 -2.12 -7.59
N LEU A 94 -6.42 -1.04 -8.21
CA LEU A 94 -7.26 -1.13 -9.40
C LEU A 94 -6.51 -1.69 -10.61
N LEU A 95 -5.28 -1.23 -10.85
CA LEU A 95 -4.44 -1.69 -11.95
C LEU A 95 -4.09 -3.17 -11.80
N PHE A 96 -3.81 -3.59 -10.57
CA PHE A 96 -3.44 -4.94 -10.18
C PHE A 96 -4.62 -5.85 -9.84
N LYS A 97 -5.84 -5.33 -9.91
CA LYS A 97 -7.10 -5.98 -9.48
C LYS A 97 -6.93 -6.72 -8.14
N ILE A 98 -6.36 -6.03 -7.16
CA ILE A 98 -6.20 -6.50 -5.78
C ILE A 98 -7.46 -6.09 -5.01
N ASP A 99 -8.02 -7.04 -4.29
CA ASP A 99 -9.06 -6.82 -3.29
C ASP A 99 -8.61 -7.32 -1.90
N ALA A 100 -9.47 -7.13 -0.89
CA ALA A 100 -9.16 -7.54 0.49
C ALA A 100 -8.90 -9.04 0.62
N SER A 101 -9.55 -9.88 -0.20
CA SER A 101 -9.38 -11.34 -0.17
C SER A 101 -8.05 -11.82 -0.77
N ASP A 102 -7.37 -10.96 -1.52
CA ASP A 102 -6.00 -11.22 -1.96
C ASP A 102 -4.97 -10.89 -0.88
N LEU A 103 -5.29 -9.95 0.00
CA LEU A 103 -4.44 -9.48 1.09
C LEU A 103 -4.55 -10.40 2.31
N LEU A 104 -5.78 -10.76 2.67
CA LEU A 104 -6.11 -11.64 3.80
C LEU A 104 -6.55 -13.01 3.26
N PRO A 105 -6.06 -14.15 3.78
CA PRO A 105 -5.32 -14.36 5.03
C PRO A 105 -3.79 -14.45 4.89
N LYS A 106 -3.26 -14.44 3.66
CA LYS A 106 -1.83 -14.73 3.40
C LYS A 106 -0.88 -13.69 4.00
N HIS A 107 -1.30 -12.42 4.05
CA HIS A 107 -0.48 -11.31 4.53
C HIS A 107 -0.99 -10.72 5.84
N THR A 108 -1.89 -11.40 6.55
CA THR A 108 -2.48 -10.90 7.80
C THR A 108 -1.41 -10.44 8.78
N HIS A 109 -0.37 -11.24 9.02
CA HIS A 109 0.69 -10.89 9.95
C HIS A 109 1.42 -9.59 9.56
N TYR A 110 1.67 -9.38 8.27
CA TYR A 110 2.32 -8.16 7.79
C TYR A 110 1.41 -6.94 7.92
N ILE A 111 0.12 -7.11 7.64
CA ILE A 111 -0.89 -6.06 7.77
C ILE A 111 -1.10 -5.69 9.23
N GLU A 112 -1.15 -6.66 10.14
CA GLU A 112 -1.19 -6.42 11.60
C GLU A 112 -0.01 -5.55 12.04
N GLN A 113 1.23 -5.88 11.64
CA GLN A 113 2.39 -5.03 11.98
C GLN A 113 2.25 -3.58 11.51
N ILE A 114 1.61 -3.36 10.34
CA ILE A 114 1.31 -2.02 9.84
C ILE A 114 0.26 -1.33 10.73
N PHE A 115 -0.80 -2.05 11.11
CA PHE A 115 -1.82 -1.55 12.02
C PHE A 115 -1.20 -1.13 13.35
N ASP A 116 -0.40 -1.99 13.98
CA ASP A 116 0.30 -1.69 15.24
C ASP A 116 1.09 -0.40 15.14
N ALA A 117 1.93 -0.29 14.10
CA ALA A 117 2.80 0.86 13.92
C ALA A 117 2.01 2.16 13.73
N GLN A 118 0.94 2.14 12.93
CA GLN A 118 0.12 3.32 12.66
C GLN A 118 -0.75 3.70 13.86
N LEU A 119 -1.40 2.73 14.51
CA LEU A 119 -2.26 2.98 15.67
C LEU A 119 -1.45 3.52 16.86
N ASN A 120 -0.25 2.98 17.08
CA ASN A 120 0.66 3.49 18.11
C ASN A 120 1.09 4.93 17.79
N HIS A 121 1.41 5.23 16.53
CA HIS A 121 1.74 6.60 16.12
C HIS A 121 0.60 7.59 16.34
N VAL A 122 -0.64 7.22 15.97
CA VAL A 122 -1.81 8.08 16.20
C VAL A 122 -2.01 8.36 17.69
N LYS A 123 -1.80 7.36 18.56
CA LYS A 123 -1.88 7.52 20.03
C LYS A 123 -0.76 8.42 20.58
N GLU A 124 0.46 8.30 20.06
CA GLU A 124 1.60 9.14 20.44
C GLU A 124 1.35 10.62 20.10
N GLU A 125 0.82 10.91 18.92
CA GLU A 125 0.50 12.27 18.46
C GLU A 125 -0.77 12.85 19.11
N ASN A 126 -1.68 12.00 19.60
CA ASN A 126 -2.95 12.40 20.21
C ASN A 126 -3.13 11.77 21.60
N PRO A 127 -2.42 12.24 22.64
CA PRO A 127 -2.55 11.70 23.99
C PRO A 127 -4.02 11.74 24.47
N GLY A 128 -4.54 10.59 24.91
CA GLY A 128 -5.91 10.45 25.39
C GLY A 128 -6.96 10.14 24.32
N ILE A 129 -6.58 9.99 23.05
CA ILE A 129 -7.48 9.48 22.01
C ILE A 129 -7.94 8.06 22.38
N SER A 130 -9.23 7.77 22.19
CA SER A 130 -9.74 6.42 22.39
C SER A 130 -9.26 5.48 21.28
N PHE A 131 -9.21 4.18 21.56
CA PHE A 131 -8.81 3.20 20.57
C PHE A 131 -9.68 3.20 19.29
N PRO A 132 -11.03 3.25 19.37
CA PRO A 132 -11.87 3.35 18.18
C PRO A 132 -11.60 4.60 17.35
N GLU A 133 -11.37 5.74 18.00
CA GLU A 133 -11.00 6.99 17.31
C GLU A 133 -9.63 6.90 16.65
N ALA A 134 -8.65 6.25 17.29
CA ALA A 134 -7.34 6.02 16.72
C ALA A 134 -7.40 5.15 15.46
N CYS A 135 -8.23 4.09 15.49
CA CYS A 135 -8.53 3.29 14.31
C CYS A 135 -9.06 4.18 13.18
N HIS A 136 -10.18 4.87 13.38
CA HIS A 136 -10.79 5.70 12.34
C HIS A 136 -9.85 6.75 11.74
N LYS A 137 -8.93 7.33 12.52
CA LYS A 137 -7.98 8.33 12.04
C LYS A 137 -6.81 7.77 11.22
N ALA A 138 -6.53 6.48 11.29
CA ALA A 138 -5.33 5.91 10.68
C ALA A 138 -5.43 5.69 9.16
N GLY A 139 -6.61 5.80 8.54
CA GLY A 139 -6.78 5.60 7.08
C GLY A 139 -6.47 4.19 6.57
N LEU A 140 -6.33 3.23 7.48
CA LEU A 140 -5.92 1.85 7.19
C LEU A 140 -7.05 1.05 6.52
N GLN A 141 -8.30 1.36 6.84
CA GLN A 141 -9.45 0.68 6.25
C GLN A 141 -9.48 0.90 4.74
N GLU A 142 -9.35 2.16 4.30
CA GLU A 142 -9.31 2.56 2.89
C GLU A 142 -8.04 2.02 2.21
N LEU A 143 -6.89 2.09 2.88
CA LEU A 143 -5.62 1.62 2.37
C LEU A 143 -5.66 0.14 1.97
N PHE A 144 -6.28 -0.70 2.80
CA PHE A 144 -6.39 -2.14 2.55
C PHE A 144 -7.74 -2.58 1.97
N SER A 145 -8.66 -1.65 1.69
CA SER A 145 -10.02 -1.93 1.18
C SER A 145 -10.81 -2.91 2.06
N LEU A 146 -10.63 -2.81 3.39
CA LEU A 146 -11.21 -3.75 4.34
C LEU A 146 -12.70 -3.47 4.57
N GLY A 147 -13.48 -4.54 4.65
CA GLY A 147 -14.83 -4.48 5.18
C GLY A 147 -14.82 -4.03 6.63
N TYR A 148 -15.94 -3.48 7.12
CA TYR A 148 -16.04 -2.99 8.50
C TYR A 148 -15.70 -4.08 9.52
N ASP A 149 -16.22 -5.29 9.33
CA ASP A 149 -15.99 -6.40 10.27
C ASP A 149 -14.52 -6.84 10.29
N GLU A 150 -13.88 -6.98 9.12
CA GLU A 150 -12.46 -7.33 8.98
C GLU A 150 -11.57 -6.27 9.64
N TYR A 151 -11.89 -5.00 9.38
CA TYR A 151 -11.19 -3.86 9.94
C TYR A 151 -11.29 -3.83 11.47
N ILE A 152 -12.48 -4.08 12.01
CA ILE A 152 -12.71 -4.14 13.45
C ILE A 152 -11.95 -5.30 14.10
N VAL A 153 -11.84 -6.46 13.43
CA VAL A 153 -11.04 -7.59 13.95
C VAL A 153 -9.56 -7.22 14.04
N LEU A 154 -8.99 -6.62 12.99
CA LEU A 154 -7.60 -6.18 12.98
C LEU A 154 -7.33 -5.07 14.00
N CYS A 155 -8.30 -4.19 14.24
CA CYS A 155 -8.23 -3.22 15.32
C CYS A 155 -8.31 -3.90 16.72
N LYS A 156 -9.24 -4.83 16.95
CA LYS A 156 -9.46 -5.42 18.29
C LYS A 156 -8.36 -6.39 18.76
N GLY A 157 -7.37 -6.70 17.93
CA GLY A 157 -6.17 -7.41 18.36
C GLY A 157 -5.28 -6.63 19.36
N HIS A 158 -5.69 -5.41 19.72
CA HIS A 158 -4.98 -4.44 20.58
C HIS A 158 -5.87 -3.91 21.72
#